data_AF-A0A418X832-F1
#
_entry.id   AF-A0A418X832-F1
#
_cell.length_a   1.000
_cell.length_b   1.000
_cell.length_c   1.000
_cell.angle_alpha   90.00
_cell.angle_beta   90.00
_cell.angle_gamma   90.00
#
_symmetry.space_group_name_H-M   'P 1'
#
loop_
_entity.id
_entity.type
_entity.pdbx_description
1 polymer ?
#
loop_
_entity_poly.entity_id
_entity_poly.type
_entity_poly.pdbx_seq_one_letter_code
_entity_poly.pdbx_strand_id
1 'polypeptide(L)'
;MLQYQAPLEEFNFLAHKVLRLSELLPLLPEHHHIDADLFRATLEVGAELTQEQLLPLNGSGDAEGCRLEHGGVITPQGFKSAYRLFYENGWPALTVPLSIGGQGFHQGAASASSCDEICLRSTTMSF
;
A
#
# COMPACT_ATOMS: atom_id res chain seq x y z
N MET A 1 12.35 -19.89 2.76
CA MET A 1 12.22 -18.45 2.43
C MET A 1 10.74 -18.12 2.56
N LEU A 2 10.38 -17.03 3.24
CA LEU A 2 8.97 -16.63 3.32
C LEU A 2 8.51 -16.27 1.90
N GLN A 3 7.37 -16.81 1.47
CA GLN A 3 6.81 -16.54 0.15
C GLN A 3 5.44 -15.92 0.34
N TYR A 4 5.27 -14.69 -0.13
CA TYR A 4 4.00 -13.97 -0.13
C TYR A 4 3.66 -13.58 -1.57
N GLN A 5 2.48 -14.00 -2.02
CA GLN A 5 1.94 -13.61 -3.31
C GLN A 5 0.71 -12.72 -3.07
N ALA A 6 0.73 -11.48 -3.56
CA ALA A 6 -0.42 -10.60 -3.45
C ALA A 6 -1.60 -11.17 -4.30
N PRO A 7 -2.80 -11.33 -3.71
CA PRO A 7 -3.97 -11.90 -4.39
C PRO A 7 -4.68 -10.85 -5.27
N LEU A 8 -4.00 -10.41 -6.33
CA LEU A 8 -4.47 -9.32 -7.21
C LEU A 8 -5.82 -9.62 -7.85
N GLU A 9 -6.05 -10.87 -8.26
CA GLU A 9 -7.29 -11.28 -8.91
C GLU A 9 -8.48 -11.23 -7.95
N GLU A 10 -8.28 -11.63 -6.69
CA GLU A 10 -9.29 -11.55 -5.64
C GLU A 10 -9.66 -10.10 -5.34
N PHE A 11 -8.69 -9.19 -5.27
CA PHE A 11 -8.97 -7.77 -5.08
C PHE A 11 -9.71 -7.16 -6.26
N ASN A 12 -9.31 -7.48 -7.49
CA ASN A 12 -10.02 -7.05 -8.69
C ASN A 12 -11.45 -7.61 -8.73
N PHE A 13 -11.65 -8.87 -8.36
CA PHE A 13 -12.97 -9.48 -8.27
C PHE A 13 -13.84 -8.75 -7.23
N LEU A 14 -13.32 -8.53 -6.02
CA LEU A 14 -14.06 -7.83 -4.97
C LEU A 14 -14.42 -6.40 -5.40
N ALA A 15 -13.46 -5.66 -5.95
CA ALA A 15 -13.67 -4.28 -6.39
C ALA A 15 -14.72 -4.17 -7.50
N HIS A 16 -14.63 -5.01 -8.53
CA HIS A 16 -15.46 -4.85 -9.73
C HIS A 16 -16.74 -5.68 -9.70
N LYS A 17 -16.72 -6.91 -9.17
CA LYS A 17 -17.86 -7.83 -9.21
C LYS A 17 -18.72 -7.77 -7.96
N VAL A 18 -18.12 -7.57 -6.79
CA VAL A 18 -18.87 -7.55 -5.52
C VAL A 18 -19.28 -6.12 -5.15
N LEU A 19 -18.31 -5.21 -5.11
CA LEU A 19 -18.52 -3.84 -4.66
C LEU A 19 -18.93 -2.89 -5.80
N ARG A 20 -18.73 -3.30 -7.07
CA ARG A 20 -19.10 -2.52 -8.26
C ARG A 20 -18.49 -1.11 -8.25
N LEU A 21 -17.25 -0.99 -7.79
CA LEU A 21 -16.58 0.29 -7.61
C LEU A 21 -16.45 1.07 -8.93
N SER A 22 -16.22 0.40 -10.05
CA SER A 22 -16.18 1.05 -11.38
C SER A 22 -17.50 1.71 -11.77
N GLU A 23 -18.61 1.30 -11.17
CA GLU A 23 -19.92 1.91 -11.42
C GLU A 23 -20.25 3.00 -10.39
N LEU A 24 -19.77 2.85 -9.15
CA LEU A 24 -20.08 3.75 -8.04
C LEU A 24 -19.13 4.94 -7.95
N LEU A 25 -17.82 4.76 -8.16
CA LEU A 25 -16.81 5.81 -8.02
C LEU A 25 -17.03 6.99 -9.00
N PRO A 26 -17.41 6.77 -10.27
CA PRO A 26 -17.75 7.87 -11.17
C PRO A 26 -18.95 8.73 -10.72
N LEU A 27 -19.82 8.19 -9.86
CA LEU A 27 -20.95 8.95 -9.31
C LEU A 27 -20.54 9.90 -8.19
N LEU A 28 -19.31 9.76 -7.67
CA LEU A 28 -18.77 10.57 -6.61
C LEU A 28 -17.81 11.62 -7.21
N PRO A 29 -18.12 12.92 -7.13
CA PRO A 29 -17.29 13.97 -7.74
C PRO A 29 -15.82 13.93 -7.33
N GLU A 30 -15.52 13.49 -6.11
CA GLU A 30 -14.15 13.43 -5.58
C GLU A 30 -13.36 12.19 -6.04
N HIS A 31 -14.02 11.20 -6.66
CA HIS A 31 -13.42 9.92 -7.02
C HIS A 31 -13.61 9.52 -8.48
N HIS A 32 -14.16 10.42 -9.30
CA HIS A 32 -14.47 10.16 -10.71
C HIS A 32 -13.23 9.82 -11.56
N HIS A 33 -12.03 10.16 -11.09
CA HIS A 33 -10.75 9.86 -11.73
C HIS A 33 -10.25 8.43 -11.46
N ILE A 34 -10.90 7.70 -10.56
CA ILE A 34 -10.52 6.32 -10.21
C ILE A 34 -11.32 5.36 -11.08
N ASP A 35 -10.69 4.89 -12.14
CA ASP A 35 -11.23 3.83 -12.99
C ASP A 35 -10.63 2.45 -12.66
N ALA A 36 -11.06 1.43 -13.40
CA ALA A 36 -10.61 0.06 -13.19
C ALA A 36 -9.13 -0.15 -13.54
N ASP A 37 -8.62 0.56 -14.55
CA ASP A 37 -7.24 0.40 -15.00
C ASP A 37 -6.28 1.06 -14.01
N LEU A 38 -6.59 2.27 -13.53
CA LEU A 38 -5.85 2.92 -12.46
C LEU A 38 -5.86 2.05 -11.21
N PHE A 39 -7.01 1.49 -10.84
CA PHE A 39 -7.12 0.63 -9.68
C PHE A 39 -6.20 -0.60 -9.78
N ARG A 40 -6.26 -1.32 -10.90
CA ARG A 40 -5.43 -2.51 -11.13
C ARG A 40 -3.95 -2.15 -11.13
N ALA A 41 -3.56 -1.08 -11.82
CA ALA A 41 -2.18 -0.62 -11.86
C ALA A 41 -1.65 -0.29 -10.47
N THR A 42 -2.44 0.37 -9.61
CA THR A 42 -2.05 0.64 -8.23
C THR A 42 -1.83 -0.65 -7.44
N LEU A 43 -2.70 -1.65 -7.58
CA LEU A 43 -2.50 -2.94 -6.91
C LEU A 43 -1.21 -3.65 -7.36
N GLU A 44 -0.93 -3.63 -8.67
CA GLU A 44 0.28 -4.24 -9.26
C GLU A 44 1.56 -3.59 -8.69
N VAL A 45 1.63 -2.25 -8.65
CA VAL A 45 2.79 -1.52 -8.08
C VAL A 45 2.94 -1.80 -6.59
N GLY A 46 1.82 -1.89 -5.85
CA GLY A 46 1.84 -2.24 -4.43
C GLY A 46 2.37 -3.66 -4.20
N ALA A 47 1.96 -4.61 -5.04
CA ALA A 47 2.42 -5.99 -4.97
C ALA A 47 3.91 -6.10 -5.24
N GLU A 48 4.42 -5.44 -6.28
CA GLU A 48 5.85 -5.40 -6.61
C GLU A 48 6.67 -4.82 -5.46
N LEU A 49 6.30 -3.64 -4.95
CA LEU A 49 6.97 -3.02 -3.80
C LEU A 49 7.06 -3.99 -2.62
N THR A 50 5.94 -4.65 -2.33
CA THR A 50 5.84 -5.58 -1.21
C THR A 50 6.74 -6.79 -1.40
N GLN A 51 6.67 -7.42 -2.56
CA GLN A 51 7.37 -8.67 -2.83
C GLN A 51 8.88 -8.47 -2.99
N GLU A 52 9.28 -7.38 -3.66
CA GLU A 52 10.68 -7.16 -3.99
C GLU A 52 11.45 -6.43 -2.90
N GLN A 53 10.79 -5.53 -2.16
CA GLN A 53 11.48 -4.63 -1.22
C GLN A 53 11.13 -4.92 0.23
N LEU A 54 9.85 -5.13 0.54
CA LEU A 54 9.39 -5.24 1.94
C LEU A 54 9.50 -6.66 2.48
N LEU A 55 9.08 -7.66 1.71
CA LEU A 55 9.08 -9.07 2.11
C LEU A 55 10.48 -9.59 2.49
N PRO A 56 11.57 -9.27 1.75
CA PRO A 56 12.92 -9.71 2.14
C PRO A 56 13.39 -9.13 3.48
N LEU A 57 12.90 -7.94 3.85
CA LEU A 57 13.26 -7.25 5.09
C LEU A 57 12.46 -7.74 6.31
N ASN A 58 11.33 -8.42 6.11
CA ASN A 58 10.42 -8.82 7.19
C ASN A 58 11.14 -9.65 8.27
N GLY A 59 11.83 -10.73 7.86
CA GLY A 59 12.51 -11.62 8.79
C GLY A 59 13.72 -10.99 9.49
N SER A 60 14.55 -10.25 8.76
CA SER A 60 15.71 -9.58 9.37
C SER A 60 15.32 -8.40 10.24
N GLY A 61 14.26 -7.68 9.87
CA GLY A 61 13.72 -6.55 10.62
C GLY A 61 13.17 -6.97 11.99
N ASP A 62 12.41 -8.05 12.02
CA ASP A 62 11.90 -8.64 13.26
C ASP A 62 13.04 -9.12 14.17
N ALA A 63 14.05 -9.79 13.59
CA ALA A 63 15.20 -10.30 14.33
C ALA A 63 16.10 -9.19 14.91
N GLU A 64 16.31 -8.09 14.17
CA GLU A 64 17.14 -6.97 14.64
C GLU A 64 16.39 -6.09 15.65
N GLY A 65 15.12 -5.79 15.36
CA GLY A 65 14.30 -4.88 16.15
C GLY A 65 14.77 -3.42 16.14
N CYS A 66 13.96 -2.54 16.71
CA CYS A 66 14.34 -1.14 16.91
C CYS A 66 15.17 -0.98 18.19
N ARG A 67 16.16 -0.08 18.15
CA ARG A 67 17.02 0.25 19.30
C ARG A 67 16.84 1.71 19.70
N LEU A 68 16.79 1.97 21.00
CA LEU A 68 16.81 3.34 21.54
C LEU A 68 18.24 3.70 21.94
N GLU A 69 18.85 4.64 21.21
CA GLU A 69 20.21 5.09 21.44
C GLU A 69 20.25 6.62 21.53
N HIS A 70 20.87 7.17 22.58
CA HIS A 70 21.06 8.63 22.76
C HIS A 70 19.77 9.48 22.61
N GLY A 71 18.62 8.92 22.99
CA GLY A 71 17.31 9.58 22.88
C GLY A 71 16.67 9.51 21.48
N GLY A 72 17.28 8.80 20.53
CA GLY A 72 16.72 8.53 19.20
C GLY A 72 16.46 7.05 18.96
N VAL A 73 15.49 6.74 18.10
CA VAL A 73 15.19 5.37 17.69
C VAL A 73 15.96 5.04 16.41
N ILE A 74 16.68 3.93 16.42
CA ILE A 74 17.36 3.35 15.27
C ILE A 74 16.53 2.17 14.77
N THR A 75 16.08 2.26 13.52
CA THR A 75 15.34 1.20 12.84
C THR A 75 16.27 0.13 12.28
N PRO A 76 15.79 -1.11 12.07
CA PRO A 76 16.56 -2.16 11.43
C PRO A 76 17.16 -1.76 10.08
N GLN A 77 18.22 -2.45 9.69
CA GLN A 77 18.88 -2.25 8.41
C GLN A 77 17.89 -2.44 7.25
N GLY A 78 17.97 -1.56 6.24
CA GLY A 78 17.11 -1.61 5.05
C GLY A 78 15.73 -0.94 5.20
N PHE A 79 15.20 -0.79 6.41
CA PHE A 79 13.87 -0.17 6.61
C PHE A 79 13.85 1.30 6.20
N LYS A 80 14.93 2.05 6.45
CA LYS A 80 15.02 3.46 6.04
C LYS A 80 14.96 3.64 4.51
N SER A 81 15.60 2.75 3.76
CA SER A 81 15.55 2.77 2.29
C SER A 81 14.19 2.32 1.76
N ALA A 82 13.62 1.26 2.34
CA ALA A 82 12.27 0.79 1.99
C ALA A 82 11.21 1.88 2.25
N TYR A 83 11.28 2.56 3.41
CA TYR A 83 10.39 3.67 3.73
C TYR A 83 10.57 4.85 2.78
N ARG A 84 11.80 5.16 2.36
CA ARG A 84 12.04 6.21 1.36
C ARG A 84 11.35 5.88 0.05
N LEU A 85 11.48 4.66 -0.45
CA LEU A 85 10.80 4.22 -1.66
C LEU A 85 9.27 4.26 -1.51
N PHE A 86 8.76 3.81 -0.36
CA PHE A 86 7.33 3.89 -0.02
C PHE A 86 6.83 5.34 -0.07
N TYR A 87 7.59 6.28 0.51
CA TYR A 87 7.28 7.71 0.49
C TYR A 87 7.35 8.31 -0.92
N GLU A 88 8.41 8.02 -1.68
CA GLU A 88 8.63 8.53 -3.04
C GLU A 88 7.56 8.04 -4.03
N ASN A 89 7.03 6.82 -3.82
CA ASN A 89 5.92 6.27 -4.59
C ASN A 89 4.55 6.85 -4.16
N GLY A 90 4.51 7.78 -3.20
CA GLY A 90 3.30 8.51 -2.82
C GLY A 90 2.30 7.72 -1.97
N TRP A 91 2.68 6.54 -1.47
CA TRP A 91 1.80 5.67 -0.67
C TRP A 91 1.23 6.32 0.59
N PRO A 92 1.99 7.13 1.38
CA PRO A 92 1.43 7.83 2.55
C PRO A 92 0.26 8.77 2.21
N ALA A 93 0.15 9.19 0.95
CA ALA A 93 -0.84 10.14 0.48
C ALA A 93 -1.88 9.51 -0.45
N LEU A 94 -1.97 8.18 -0.52
CA LEU A 94 -2.86 7.45 -1.42
C LEU A 94 -4.32 7.91 -1.27
N THR A 95 -4.79 8.02 -0.04
CA THR A 95 -6.19 8.37 0.29
C THR A 95 -6.38 9.84 0.63
N VAL A 96 -5.29 10.60 0.62
CA VAL A 96 -5.33 12.05 0.87
C VAL A 96 -6.03 12.73 -0.32
N PRO A 97 -6.93 13.71 -0.10
CA PRO A 97 -7.62 14.39 -1.20
C PRO A 97 -6.67 15.04 -2.21
N LEU A 98 -7.07 15.03 -3.49
CA LEU A 98 -6.33 15.70 -4.57
C LEU A 98 -6.09 17.19 -4.29
N SER A 99 -7.03 17.87 -3.63
CA SER A 99 -6.98 19.31 -3.33
C SER A 99 -5.82 19.72 -2.42
N ILE A 100 -5.24 18.78 -1.67
CA ILE A 100 -4.09 19.00 -0.80
C ILE A 100 -2.88 18.14 -1.20
N GLY A 101 -2.87 17.63 -2.44
CA GLY A 101 -1.70 16.95 -3.03
C GLY A 101 -1.63 15.44 -2.80
N GLY A 102 -2.72 14.78 -2.38
CA GLY A 102 -2.80 13.33 -2.35
C GLY A 102 -3.26 12.70 -3.67
N GLN A 103 -3.51 11.39 -3.67
CA GLN A 103 -3.98 10.64 -4.86
C GLN A 103 -5.51 10.49 -4.91
N GLY A 104 -6.22 10.85 -3.85
CA GLY A 104 -7.69 10.91 -3.80
C GLY A 104 -8.38 9.56 -3.80
N PHE A 105 -7.69 8.47 -3.45
CA PHE A 105 -8.33 7.16 -3.33
C PHE A 105 -9.39 7.14 -2.23
N HIS A 106 -10.53 6.52 -2.51
CA HIS A 106 -11.61 6.40 -1.55
C HIS A 106 -11.22 5.42 -0.44
N GLN A 107 -11.15 5.89 0.81
CA GLN A 107 -10.80 5.07 1.98
C GLN A 107 -11.73 3.84 2.16
N GLY A 108 -13.03 4.03 1.93
CA GLY A 108 -14.02 2.95 2.04
C GLY A 108 -14.10 2.04 0.81
N ALA A 109 -13.37 2.36 -0.26
CA ALA A 109 -13.31 1.49 -1.42
C ALA A 109 -12.31 0.38 -1.10
N ALA A 110 -12.59 -0.83 -1.62
CA ALA A 110 -11.63 -1.92 -1.57
C ALA A 110 -10.24 -1.49 -2.07
N SER A 111 -10.14 -0.43 -2.89
CA SER A 111 -8.88 0.00 -3.42
C SER A 111 -7.83 0.46 -2.41
N ALA A 112 -8.21 1.34 -1.48
CA ALA A 112 -7.30 1.77 -0.42
C ALA A 112 -7.01 0.63 0.56
N SER A 113 -8.04 -0.15 0.92
CA SER A 113 -7.92 -1.27 1.87
C SER A 113 -7.03 -2.40 1.34
N SER A 114 -7.12 -2.72 0.05
CA SER A 114 -6.27 -3.73 -0.61
C SER A 114 -4.82 -3.25 -0.72
N CYS A 115 -4.59 -1.98 -1.04
CA CYS A 115 -3.24 -1.42 -1.05
C CYS A 115 -2.63 -1.38 0.36
N ASP A 116 -3.42 -1.03 1.38
CA ASP A 116 -3.01 -1.10 2.78
C ASP A 116 -2.70 -2.54 3.21
N GLU A 117 -3.51 -3.51 2.81
CA GLU A 117 -3.23 -4.91 3.13
C GLU A 117 -1.91 -5.37 2.48
N ILE A 118 -1.77 -5.10 1.18
CA ILE A 118 -0.58 -5.46 0.41
C ILE A 118 0.66 -4.80 1.02
N CYS A 119 0.68 -3.48 1.21
CA CYS A 119 1.90 -2.78 1.61
C CYS A 119 2.16 -2.81 3.12
N LEU A 120 1.12 -2.74 3.96
CA LEU A 120 1.28 -2.47 5.41
C LEU A 120 1.00 -3.66 6.30
N ARG A 121 0.10 -4.57 5.91
CA ARG A 121 -0.29 -5.73 6.75
C ARG A 121 0.45 -7.00 6.39
N SER A 122 0.82 -7.17 5.12
CA SER A 122 1.58 -8.34 4.67
C SER A 122 3.06 -8.28 5.09
N THR A 123 3.56 -7.09 5.47
CA THR A 123 4.93 -6.86 5.92
C THR A 123 4.98 -5.95 7.13
N THR A 124 6.09 -5.95 7.86
CA THR A 124 6.29 -5.26 9.15
C THR A 124 6.29 -3.73 9.08
N MET A 125 5.78 -3.10 8.01
CA MET A 125 5.66 -1.64 7.90
C MET A 125 4.50 -1.05 8.71
N SER A 126 3.77 -1.88 9.46
CA SER A 126 2.87 -1.41 10.52
C SER A 126 3.69 -0.78 11.65
N PHE A 127 3.98 0.52 11.55
CA PHE A 127 4.49 1.34 12.65
C PHE A 127 3.36 1.79 13.58
#